data_AF-A0A2D9JB91-F1
#
_entry.id   AF-A0A2D9JB91-F1
#
_cell.length_a   1.000
_cell.length_b   1.000
_cell.length_c   1.000
_cell.angle_alpha   90.00
_cell.angle_beta   90.00
_cell.angle_gamma   90.00
#
_symmetry.space_group_name_H-M   'P 1'
#
loop_
_entity.id
_entity.type
_entity.pdbx_description
1 polymer ?
#
loop_
_entity_poly.entity_id
_entity_poly.type
_entity_poly.pdbx_seq_one_letter_code
_entity_poly.pdbx_strand_id
1 'polypeptide(L)'
;ETTQSIVPLWWLRVVGGVLYVSGMLMLGINSMMTWMGRPAEYENPVHTAPRLTKTYVDHTPTPTSAIDGAPVLELGKKVSVWSQMGWHRRWERLPVRFTVFTTIAVVVATLFEVIPTFLIRSNVPTIATVKPYTPLELAGRHIFVSEGCYNCHSQMIRPIVSETKRYGEYSKPGEFIYDRPFQWGSRRIGPDLAREGGKQSSFWHWTHFENPENVSPGSVMPDYGHLLTEDMNYDAIAPHVKVAAYLGAEYTDEELNNTAEVAYKQAEYIAADIVAQGGPAKAYEKQAVALIAYLQRVGVDLFATEEPAAEESAEPADTDTESSEETAEPAVEEAAQAENGDGPNQDAFVMN
;
A
#
# COMPACT_ATOMS: atom_id res chain seq x y z
N GLU A 1 18.39 -18.24 -10.64
CA GLU A 1 18.36 -16.99 -11.42
C GLU A 1 17.10 -16.90 -12.28
N THR A 2 16.22 -15.95 -11.98
CA THR A 2 14.97 -15.70 -12.72
C THR A 2 15.16 -14.85 -13.97
N THR A 3 16.32 -14.23 -14.16
CA THR A 3 16.63 -13.31 -15.26
C THR A 3 16.79 -14.05 -16.59
N GLN A 4 17.52 -15.18 -16.58
CA GLN A 4 17.74 -16.00 -17.77
C GLN A 4 16.44 -16.66 -18.28
N SER A 5 15.52 -17.00 -17.37
CA SER A 5 14.27 -17.66 -17.74
C SER A 5 13.25 -16.72 -18.40
N ILE A 6 13.40 -15.40 -18.28
CA ILE A 6 12.48 -14.41 -18.86
C ILE A 6 12.98 -13.80 -20.17
N VAL A 7 14.20 -14.12 -20.62
CA VAL A 7 14.77 -13.61 -21.88
C VAL A 7 13.84 -13.85 -23.10
N PRO A 8 13.18 -15.01 -23.27
CA PRO A 8 12.23 -15.19 -24.37
C PRO A 8 11.04 -14.22 -24.33
N LEU A 9 10.62 -13.80 -23.12
CA LEU A 9 9.54 -12.83 -22.95
C LEU A 9 9.96 -11.41 -23.38
N TRP A 10 11.25 -11.08 -23.35
CA TRP A 10 11.75 -9.80 -23.83
C TRP A 10 11.59 -9.68 -25.35
N TRP A 11 11.86 -10.76 -26.10
CA TRP A 11 11.63 -10.80 -27.54
C TRP A 11 10.16 -10.63 -27.91
N LEU A 12 9.25 -11.23 -27.14
CA LEU A 12 7.81 -11.00 -27.28
C LEU A 12 7.42 -9.53 -27.09
N ARG A 13 8.05 -8.84 -26.12
CA ARG A 13 7.87 -7.39 -25.93
C ARG A 13 8.44 -6.57 -27.07
N VAL A 14 9.60 -6.94 -27.63
CA VAL A 14 10.18 -6.25 -28.80
C VAL A 14 9.21 -6.34 -29.98
N VAL A 15 8.65 -7.52 -30.26
CA VAL A 15 7.65 -7.69 -31.33
C VAL A 15 6.41 -6.83 -31.08
N GLY A 16 5.86 -6.86 -29.86
CA GLY A 16 4.73 -6.01 -29.48
C GLY A 16 5.03 -4.51 -29.59
N GLY A 17 6.24 -4.10 -29.19
CA GLY A 17 6.72 -2.72 -29.31
C GLY A 17 6.86 -2.27 -30.76
N VAL A 18 7.39 -3.12 -31.64
CA VAL A 18 7.48 -2.84 -33.08
C VAL A 18 6.09 -2.66 -33.69
N LEU A 19 5.14 -3.54 -33.37
CA LEU A 19 3.75 -3.40 -33.82
C LEU A 19 3.15 -2.08 -33.33
N TYR A 20 3.34 -1.72 -32.05
CA TYR A 20 2.85 -0.46 -31.50
C TYR A 20 3.44 0.76 -32.19
N VAL A 21 4.77 0.81 -32.35
CA VAL A 21 5.47 1.93 -33.02
C VAL A 21 5.02 2.06 -34.48
N SER A 22 4.83 0.93 -35.18
CA SER A 22 4.32 0.95 -36.56
C SER A 22 2.89 1.49 -36.64
N GLY A 23 2.02 1.13 -35.69
CA GLY A 23 0.66 1.65 -35.59
C GLY A 23 0.61 3.14 -35.24
N MET A 24 1.48 3.60 -34.34
CA MET A 24 1.65 5.03 -34.03
C MET A 24 2.13 5.82 -35.24
N LEU A 25 3.04 5.26 -36.02
CA LEU A 25 3.54 5.88 -37.25
C LEU A 25 2.44 5.95 -38.31
N MET A 26 1.65 4.88 -38.48
CA MET A 26 0.46 4.89 -39.34
C MET A 26 -0.58 5.92 -38.90
N LEU A 27 -0.85 6.03 -37.59
CA LEU A 27 -1.74 7.05 -37.03
C LEU A 27 -1.21 8.45 -37.31
N GLY A 28 0.10 8.67 -37.14
CA GLY A 28 0.77 9.93 -37.46
C GLY A 28 0.65 10.30 -38.93
N ILE A 29 0.87 9.33 -39.83
CA ILE A 29 0.66 9.49 -41.28
C ILE A 29 -0.80 9.84 -41.57
N ASN A 30 -1.77 9.10 -41.03
CA ASN A 30 -3.19 9.38 -41.25
C ASN A 30 -3.62 10.75 -40.70
N SER A 31 -3.09 11.15 -39.55
CA SER A 31 -3.34 12.46 -38.95
C SER A 31 -2.72 13.57 -39.81
N MET A 32 -1.50 13.37 -40.31
CA MET A 32 -0.83 14.29 -41.22
C MET A 32 -1.58 14.39 -42.55
N MET A 33 -2.02 13.26 -43.14
CA MET A 33 -2.84 13.24 -44.35
C MET A 33 -4.17 13.96 -44.14
N THR A 34 -4.82 13.76 -42.98
CA THR A 34 -6.06 14.46 -42.62
C THR A 34 -5.83 15.96 -42.50
N TRP A 35 -4.73 16.37 -41.89
CA TRP A 35 -4.36 17.78 -41.76
C TRP A 35 -3.96 18.42 -43.10
N MET A 36 -3.24 17.69 -43.95
CA MET A 36 -2.87 18.14 -45.29
C MET A 36 -4.09 18.21 -46.23
N GLY A 37 -5.07 17.33 -46.04
CA GLY A 37 -6.31 17.28 -46.81
C GLY A 37 -7.41 18.22 -46.29
N ARG A 38 -7.14 19.00 -45.25
CA ARG A 38 -8.13 19.93 -44.71
C ARG A 38 -8.36 21.14 -45.62
N PRO A 39 -9.55 21.75 -45.61
CA PRO A 39 -9.76 23.04 -46.26
C PRO A 39 -8.91 24.14 -45.59
N ALA A 40 -8.34 25.05 -46.40
CA ALA A 40 -7.51 26.15 -45.91
C ALA A 40 -8.30 27.14 -45.03
N GLU A 41 -9.60 27.27 -45.30
CA GLU A 41 -10.54 28.04 -44.51
C GLU A 41 -11.63 27.11 -43.99
N TYR A 42 -11.79 27.08 -42.68
CA TYR A 42 -12.96 26.48 -42.05
C TYR A 42 -14.01 27.57 -41.90
N GLU A 43 -15.26 27.25 -42.24
CA GLU A 43 -16.39 28.01 -41.72
C GLU A 43 -16.29 27.90 -40.19
N ASN A 44 -15.92 28.99 -39.54
CA ASN A 44 -15.94 29.12 -38.08
C ASN A 44 -17.24 29.83 -37.72
N PRO A 45 -18.38 29.12 -37.61
CA PRO A 45 -19.54 29.71 -36.98
C PRO A 45 -19.12 30.04 -35.55
N VAL A 46 -18.91 31.32 -35.29
CA VAL A 46 -18.61 31.80 -33.94
C VAL A 46 -19.89 31.65 -33.13
N HIS A 47 -20.06 30.49 -32.52
CA HIS A 47 -21.15 30.22 -31.61
C HIS A 47 -20.86 30.92 -30.28
N THR A 48 -21.19 32.20 -30.18
CA THR A 48 -21.21 32.90 -28.90
C THR A 48 -22.47 32.49 -28.14
N ALA A 49 -22.34 31.61 -27.15
CA ALA A 49 -23.42 31.38 -26.20
C ALA A 49 -23.56 32.64 -25.31
N PRO A 50 -24.76 33.22 -25.19
CA PRO A 50 -24.97 34.33 -24.27
C PRO A 50 -24.71 33.86 -22.83
N ARG A 51 -24.16 34.76 -21.99
CA ARG A 51 -23.97 34.48 -20.56
C ARG A 51 -25.30 34.06 -19.93
N LEU A 52 -25.25 33.05 -19.05
CA LEU A 52 -26.42 32.64 -18.29
C LEU A 52 -26.83 33.76 -17.34
N THR A 53 -28.10 34.18 -17.43
CA THR A 53 -28.71 35.10 -16.49
C THR A 53 -29.02 34.38 -15.17
N LYS A 54 -29.05 35.11 -14.04
CA LYS A 54 -29.42 34.54 -12.73
C LYS A 54 -30.80 33.85 -12.73
N THR A 55 -31.69 34.27 -13.63
CA THR A 55 -33.06 33.75 -13.82
C THR A 55 -33.19 32.79 -15.01
N TYR A 56 -32.15 32.02 -15.34
CA TYR A 56 -32.20 31.05 -16.43
C TYR A 56 -33.31 30.00 -16.19
N VAL A 57 -34.19 29.83 -17.18
CA VAL A 57 -35.21 28.78 -17.23
C VAL A 57 -34.91 27.90 -18.45
N ASP A 58 -34.81 26.58 -18.22
CA ASP A 58 -34.50 25.63 -19.29
C ASP A 58 -35.75 25.38 -20.14
N HIS A 59 -35.79 25.92 -21.36
CA HIS A 59 -36.90 25.74 -22.29
C HIS A 59 -36.76 24.50 -23.19
N THR A 60 -35.74 23.65 -22.97
CA THR A 60 -35.62 22.44 -23.78
C THR A 60 -36.74 21.44 -23.47
N PRO A 61 -37.49 20.99 -24.49
CA PRO A 61 -38.58 20.04 -24.29
C PRO A 61 -38.07 18.73 -23.70
N THR A 62 -38.89 18.10 -22.87
CA THR A 62 -38.57 16.80 -22.26
C THR A 62 -38.40 15.76 -23.37
N PRO A 63 -37.28 15.00 -23.39
CA PRO A 63 -37.08 13.99 -24.43
C PRO A 63 -38.16 12.90 -24.32
N THR A 64 -38.68 12.46 -25.45
CA THR A 64 -39.63 11.34 -25.51
C THR A 64 -38.90 10.01 -25.68
N SER A 65 -39.51 8.91 -25.23
CA SER A 65 -38.92 7.58 -25.33
C SER A 65 -38.79 7.17 -26.80
N ALA A 66 -37.63 6.64 -27.21
CA ALA A 66 -37.46 6.12 -28.58
C ALA A 66 -38.31 4.86 -28.85
N ILE A 67 -38.85 4.25 -27.79
CA ILE A 67 -39.60 3.00 -27.79
C ILE A 67 -41.05 3.20 -27.30
N ASP A 68 -41.60 4.40 -27.45
CA ASP A 68 -42.92 4.75 -26.90
C ASP A 68 -44.07 3.91 -27.49
N GLY A 69 -43.91 3.40 -28.72
CA GLY A 69 -44.83 2.49 -29.40
C GLY A 69 -44.50 1.00 -29.30
N ALA A 70 -43.44 0.61 -28.60
CA ALA A 70 -43.08 -0.79 -28.41
C ALA A 70 -43.80 -1.39 -27.20
N PRO A 71 -44.13 -2.70 -27.20
CA PRO A 71 -44.74 -3.39 -26.06
C PRO A 71 -43.68 -3.68 -24.97
N VAL A 72 -43.12 -2.61 -24.41
CA VAL A 72 -42.15 -2.65 -23.32
C VAL A 72 -42.79 -2.15 -22.04
N LEU A 73 -42.25 -2.62 -20.91
CA LEU A 73 -42.59 -2.10 -19.59
C LEU A 73 -42.33 -0.58 -19.53
N GLU A 74 -43.14 0.14 -18.76
CA GLU A 74 -42.96 1.59 -18.53
C GLU A 74 -41.58 1.95 -17.96
N LEU A 75 -40.97 1.02 -17.21
CA LEU A 75 -39.58 1.15 -16.77
C LEU A 75 -38.61 1.25 -17.96
N GLY A 76 -38.81 0.43 -19.00
CA GLY A 76 -37.99 0.46 -20.22
C GLY A 76 -38.09 1.80 -20.95
N LYS A 77 -39.29 2.39 -21.01
CA LYS A 77 -39.49 3.74 -21.58
C LYS A 77 -38.78 4.82 -20.76
N LYS A 78 -38.83 4.76 -19.43
CA LYS A 78 -38.09 5.68 -18.54
C LYS A 78 -36.58 5.55 -18.70
N VAL A 79 -36.07 4.32 -18.79
CA VAL A 79 -34.64 4.06 -19.05
C VAL A 79 -34.25 4.60 -20.44
N SER A 80 -35.11 4.45 -21.45
CA SER A 80 -34.87 5.02 -22.80
C SER A 80 -34.77 6.54 -22.80
N VAL A 81 -35.61 7.25 -22.04
CA VAL A 81 -35.52 8.72 -21.89
C VAL A 81 -34.28 9.11 -21.09
N TRP A 82 -33.98 8.38 -20.02
CA TRP A 82 -32.81 8.63 -19.18
C TRP A 82 -31.48 8.42 -19.93
N SER A 83 -31.39 7.37 -20.76
CA SER A 83 -30.20 7.04 -21.55
C SER A 83 -29.92 8.02 -22.68
N GLN A 84 -30.90 8.85 -23.07
CA GLN A 84 -30.67 9.97 -23.99
C GLN A 84 -29.86 11.13 -23.35
N MET A 85 -29.48 11.03 -22.08
CA MET A 85 -28.57 11.95 -21.38
C MET A 85 -29.04 13.42 -21.35
N GLY A 86 -30.33 13.69 -21.58
CA GLY A 86 -30.88 15.05 -21.51
C GLY A 86 -30.74 15.68 -20.11
N TRP A 87 -30.78 14.86 -19.06
CA TRP A 87 -30.54 15.27 -17.68
C TRP A 87 -29.11 15.76 -17.47
N HIS A 88 -28.11 15.04 -18.02
CA HIS A 88 -26.69 15.38 -17.91
C HIS A 88 -26.38 16.69 -18.63
N ARG A 89 -26.90 16.84 -19.85
CA ARG A 89 -26.72 18.06 -20.66
C ARG A 89 -27.32 19.31 -20.00
N ARG A 90 -28.41 19.15 -19.24
CA ARG A 90 -28.99 20.25 -18.45
C ARG A 90 -28.04 20.70 -17.33
N TRP A 91 -27.29 19.78 -16.73
CA TRP A 91 -26.34 20.07 -15.67
C TRP A 91 -25.04 20.67 -16.21
N GLU A 92 -24.52 20.15 -17.33
CA GLU A 92 -23.34 20.70 -18.03
C GLU A 92 -23.51 22.18 -18.40
N ARG A 93 -24.74 22.59 -18.74
CA ARG A 93 -25.07 23.99 -19.04
C ARG A 93 -24.92 24.92 -17.83
N LEU A 94 -24.85 24.41 -16.60
CA LEU A 94 -24.77 25.20 -15.38
C LEU A 94 -23.40 25.00 -14.72
N PRO A 95 -22.32 25.58 -15.26
CA PRO A 95 -20.94 25.25 -14.87
C PRO A 95 -20.70 25.44 -13.36
N VAL A 96 -21.20 26.52 -12.76
CA VAL A 96 -21.03 26.77 -11.31
C VAL A 96 -21.70 25.68 -10.47
N ARG A 97 -22.93 25.26 -10.82
CA ARG A 97 -23.64 24.21 -10.07
C ARG A 97 -22.95 22.87 -10.25
N PHE A 98 -22.54 22.56 -11.48
CA PHE A 98 -21.83 21.33 -11.79
C PHE A 98 -20.52 21.23 -10.99
N THR A 99 -19.69 22.28 -11.00
CA THR A 99 -18.45 22.33 -10.21
C THR A 99 -18.72 22.13 -8.72
N VAL A 100 -19.72 22.80 -8.14
CA VAL A 100 -20.07 22.61 -6.71
C VAL A 100 -20.44 21.16 -6.41
N PHE A 101 -21.30 20.53 -7.22
CA PHE A 101 -21.67 19.13 -7.00
C PHE A 101 -20.51 18.16 -7.20
N THR A 102 -19.64 18.38 -8.19
CA THR A 102 -18.43 17.59 -8.38
C THR A 102 -17.49 17.71 -7.19
N THR A 103 -17.27 18.92 -6.68
CA THR A 103 -16.45 19.14 -5.48
C THR A 103 -17.05 18.43 -4.27
N ILE A 104 -18.37 18.52 -4.06
CA ILE A 104 -19.05 17.80 -2.97
C ILE A 104 -18.85 16.29 -3.13
N ALA A 105 -19.03 15.74 -4.34
CA ALA A 105 -18.87 14.32 -4.60
C ALA A 105 -17.44 13.84 -4.29
N VAL A 106 -16.42 14.58 -4.71
CA VAL A 106 -15.01 14.27 -4.41
C VAL A 106 -14.74 14.33 -2.91
N VAL A 107 -15.17 15.40 -2.23
CA VAL A 107 -14.98 15.54 -0.78
C VAL A 107 -15.66 14.40 -0.04
N VAL A 108 -16.91 14.10 -0.37
CA VAL A 108 -17.67 13.01 0.26
C VAL A 108 -16.95 11.67 0.05
N ALA A 109 -16.54 11.34 -1.18
CA ALA A 109 -15.79 10.11 -1.46
C ALA A 109 -14.50 10.03 -0.64
N THR A 110 -13.69 11.09 -0.61
CA THR A 110 -12.46 11.15 0.18
C THR A 110 -12.73 10.98 1.67
N LEU A 111 -13.77 11.62 2.22
CA LEU A 111 -14.11 11.49 3.65
C LEU A 111 -14.56 10.07 3.99
N PHE A 112 -15.35 9.42 3.12
CA PHE A 112 -15.78 8.03 3.32
C PHE A 112 -14.62 7.03 3.28
N GLU A 113 -13.57 7.29 2.51
CA GLU A 113 -12.38 6.45 2.47
C GLU A 113 -11.46 6.73 3.68
N VAL A 114 -11.23 8.00 4.00
CA VAL A 114 -10.22 8.40 4.99
C VAL A 114 -10.72 8.27 6.42
N ILE A 115 -11.91 8.78 6.75
CA ILE A 115 -12.38 8.87 8.14
C ILE A 115 -12.42 7.49 8.84
N PRO A 116 -12.98 6.42 8.24
CA PRO A 116 -13.05 5.13 8.92
C PRO A 116 -11.68 4.52 9.23
N THR A 117 -10.64 4.84 8.46
CA THR A 117 -9.29 4.34 8.71
C THR A 117 -8.64 4.94 9.95
N PHE A 118 -9.01 6.18 10.32
CA PHE A 118 -8.50 6.85 11.52
C PHE A 118 -9.33 6.61 12.78
N LEU A 119 -10.65 6.42 12.65
CA LEU A 119 -11.55 6.29 13.81
C LEU A 119 -11.72 4.84 14.30
N ILE A 120 -11.61 3.87 13.41
CA ILE A 120 -11.87 2.46 13.74
C ILE A 120 -10.54 1.75 13.97
N ARG A 121 -10.11 1.61 15.23
CA ARG A 121 -8.81 1.02 15.59
C ARG A 121 -8.61 -0.40 15.04
N SER A 122 -9.68 -1.19 14.91
CA SER A 122 -9.61 -2.53 14.33
C SER A 122 -9.24 -2.55 12.83
N ASN A 123 -9.35 -1.43 12.12
CA ASN A 123 -8.89 -1.31 10.72
C ASN A 123 -7.36 -1.25 10.61
N VAL A 124 -6.66 -0.88 11.68
CA VAL A 124 -5.19 -0.80 11.73
C VAL A 124 -4.69 -1.71 12.86
N PRO A 125 -4.69 -3.05 12.64
CA PRO A 125 -4.22 -3.99 13.65
C PRO A 125 -2.73 -3.74 13.92
N THR A 126 -2.36 -3.60 15.19
CA THR A 126 -0.98 -3.53 15.64
C THR A 126 -0.45 -4.92 15.94
N ILE A 127 0.86 -5.10 15.84
CA ILE A 127 1.55 -6.34 16.20
C ILE A 127 2.46 -5.99 17.37
N ALA A 128 2.31 -6.65 18.52
CA ALA A 128 2.99 -6.25 19.76
C ALA A 128 4.53 -6.34 19.66
N THR A 129 5.02 -7.25 18.83
CA THR A 129 6.45 -7.46 18.57
C THR A 129 7.05 -6.39 17.65
N VAL A 130 6.23 -5.61 16.94
CA VAL A 130 6.72 -4.54 16.07
C VAL A 130 7.12 -3.35 16.93
N LYS A 131 8.41 -3.01 16.90
CA LYS A 131 9.00 -1.86 17.60
C LYS A 131 9.42 -0.77 16.61
N PRO A 132 9.56 0.49 17.05
CA PRO A 132 10.17 1.54 16.23
C PRO A 132 11.56 1.14 15.73
N TYR A 133 11.96 1.70 14.59
CA TYR A 133 13.33 1.55 14.09
C TYR A 133 14.30 2.17 15.08
N THR A 134 15.43 1.51 15.34
CA THR A 134 16.52 2.12 16.10
C THR A 134 17.01 3.40 15.41
N PRO A 135 17.74 4.29 16.11
CA PRO A 135 18.30 5.49 15.50
C PRO A 135 19.07 5.26 14.18
N LEU A 136 19.91 4.22 14.12
CA LEU A 136 20.68 3.90 12.92
C LEU A 136 19.81 3.33 11.79
N GLU A 137 18.86 2.46 12.13
CA GLU A 137 17.89 1.90 11.17
C GLU A 137 17.01 3.00 10.57
N LEU A 138 16.58 3.97 11.39
CA LEU A 138 15.83 5.12 10.91
C LEU A 138 16.66 5.95 9.94
N ALA A 139 17.94 6.20 10.25
CA ALA A 139 18.84 6.89 9.33
C ALA A 139 19.03 6.10 8.02
N GLY A 140 19.21 4.79 8.10
CA GLY A 140 19.29 3.88 6.95
C GLY A 140 18.04 3.91 6.07
N ARG A 141 16.87 3.98 6.69
CA ARG A 141 15.60 4.15 6.00
C ARG A 141 15.51 5.48 5.27
N HIS A 142 16.02 6.56 5.85
CA HIS A 142 16.09 7.86 5.19
C HIS A 142 17.01 7.80 3.97
N ILE A 143 18.15 7.11 4.07
CA ILE A 143 19.04 6.84 2.93
C ILE A 143 18.32 6.02 1.85
N PHE A 144 17.60 4.96 2.23
CA PHE A 144 16.80 4.16 1.30
C PHE A 144 15.80 5.01 0.50
N VAL A 145 15.18 6.00 1.15
CA VAL A 145 14.26 6.94 0.50
C VAL A 145 15.01 7.95 -0.37
N SER A 146 16.13 8.53 0.09
CA SER A 146 16.88 9.52 -0.69
C SER A 146 17.52 8.94 -1.95
N GLU A 147 17.97 7.69 -1.87
CA GLU A 147 18.52 6.93 -3.00
C GLU A 147 17.45 6.43 -3.98
N GLY A 148 16.17 6.61 -3.64
CA GLY A 148 15.06 6.22 -4.50
C GLY A 148 14.91 4.71 -4.69
N CYS A 149 15.40 3.90 -3.74
CA CYS A 149 15.36 2.44 -3.80
C CYS A 149 13.93 1.90 -4.00
N TYR A 150 12.93 2.60 -3.45
CA TYR A 150 11.51 2.30 -3.58
C TYR A 150 10.97 2.31 -5.02
N ASN A 151 11.68 2.94 -5.98
CA ASN A 151 11.30 2.93 -7.40
C ASN A 151 11.57 1.56 -8.05
N CYS A 152 12.48 0.78 -7.49
CA CYS A 152 12.91 -0.53 -7.99
C CYS A 152 12.45 -1.67 -7.08
N HIS A 153 12.34 -1.42 -5.78
CA HIS A 153 12.04 -2.40 -4.74
C HIS A 153 10.76 -2.03 -4.00
N SER A 154 9.87 -3.01 -3.85
CA SER A 154 8.71 -2.89 -2.98
C SER A 154 9.00 -3.48 -1.61
N GLN A 155 8.25 -3.04 -0.60
CA GLN A 155 8.21 -3.68 0.72
C GLN A 155 6.76 -4.02 1.06
N MET A 156 6.10 -4.78 0.19
CA MET A 156 4.75 -5.29 0.44
C MET A 156 4.51 -6.58 -0.35
N ILE A 157 4.57 -7.70 0.35
CA ILE A 157 4.30 -9.02 -0.21
C ILE A 157 2.80 -9.26 -0.23
N ARG A 158 2.26 -9.54 -1.42
CA ARG A 158 0.83 -9.79 -1.62
C ARG A 158 0.44 -11.20 -1.15
N PRO A 159 -0.79 -11.41 -0.69
CA PRO A 159 -1.28 -12.72 -0.23
C PRO A 159 -1.61 -13.66 -1.40
N ILE A 160 -0.63 -13.94 -2.26
CA ILE A 160 -0.73 -14.90 -3.36
C ILE A 160 0.37 -15.95 -3.24
N VAL A 161 0.03 -17.20 -3.54
CA VAL A 161 0.93 -18.36 -3.34
C VAL A 161 2.29 -18.19 -4.03
N SER A 162 2.31 -17.56 -5.21
CA SER A 162 3.55 -17.34 -5.95
C SER A 162 4.48 -16.32 -5.30
N GLU A 163 3.93 -15.32 -4.60
CA GLU A 163 4.74 -14.35 -3.85
C GLU A 163 5.16 -14.89 -2.52
N THR A 164 4.28 -15.61 -1.82
CA THR A 164 4.65 -16.16 -0.51
C THR A 164 5.75 -17.20 -0.62
N LYS A 165 5.73 -18.03 -1.67
CA LYS A 165 6.83 -18.96 -1.98
C LYS A 165 8.13 -18.26 -2.36
N ARG A 166 8.07 -17.06 -2.94
CA ARG A 166 9.26 -16.34 -3.43
C ARG A 166 9.91 -15.49 -2.34
N TYR A 167 9.11 -14.75 -1.59
CA TYR A 167 9.59 -13.72 -0.68
C TYR A 167 9.38 -14.07 0.80
N GLY A 168 8.43 -14.95 1.12
CA GLY A 168 8.09 -15.33 2.50
C GLY A 168 6.65 -14.94 2.86
N GLU A 169 6.33 -14.92 4.15
CA GLU A 169 4.98 -14.59 4.65
C GLU A 169 4.47 -13.25 4.09
N TYR A 170 3.18 -13.18 3.72
CA TYR A 170 2.61 -11.96 3.16
C TYR A 170 2.58 -10.83 4.19
N SER A 171 2.68 -9.58 3.71
CA SER A 171 2.75 -8.42 4.59
C SER A 171 1.43 -8.16 5.34
N LYS A 172 1.52 -7.78 6.61
CA LYS A 172 0.40 -7.39 7.47
C LYS A 172 0.43 -5.87 7.68
N PRO A 173 -0.74 -5.20 7.80
CA PRO A 173 -0.80 -3.76 8.03
C PRO A 173 0.00 -3.29 9.26
N GLY A 174 -0.01 -4.08 10.34
CA GLY A 174 0.67 -3.75 11.59
C GLY A 174 2.18 -3.68 11.52
N GLU A 175 2.81 -4.22 10.47
CA GLU A 175 4.26 -4.11 10.27
C GLU A 175 4.70 -2.70 9.87
N PHE A 176 3.78 -1.90 9.33
CA PHE A 176 4.06 -0.57 8.76
C PHE A 176 3.64 0.58 9.68
N ILE A 177 3.24 0.31 10.92
CA ILE A 177 2.75 1.32 11.86
C ILE A 177 3.75 2.47 12.10
N TYR A 178 5.05 2.19 12.08
CA TYR A 178 6.10 3.19 12.27
C TYR A 178 6.59 3.81 10.96
N ASP A 179 6.15 3.32 9.80
CA ASP A 179 6.64 3.79 8.50
C ASP A 179 6.02 5.12 8.06
N ARG A 180 6.83 6.18 8.10
CA ARG A 180 6.44 7.51 7.63
C ARG A 180 7.49 8.06 6.65
N PRO A 181 7.17 8.23 5.35
CA PRO A 181 6.01 7.67 4.64
C PRO A 181 6.17 6.16 4.36
N PHE A 182 5.07 5.44 4.17
CA PHE A 182 5.08 3.99 3.85
C PHE A 182 5.99 3.63 2.66
N GLN A 183 6.55 2.41 2.66
CA GLN A 183 7.51 1.93 1.63
C GLN A 183 7.00 0.72 0.82
N TRP A 184 5.68 0.54 0.73
CA TRP A 184 5.03 -0.61 0.08
C TRP A 184 5.45 -0.82 -1.39
N GLY A 185 5.88 0.24 -2.07
CA GLY A 185 6.30 0.21 -3.47
C GLY A 185 5.13 0.15 -4.46
N SER A 186 5.39 0.59 -5.69
CA SER A 186 4.42 0.57 -6.80
C SER A 186 4.95 -0.17 -8.04
N ARG A 187 6.24 -0.52 -8.03
CA ARG A 187 6.95 -1.16 -9.13
C ARG A 187 8.00 -2.12 -8.57
N ARG A 188 8.30 -3.19 -9.32
CA ARG A 188 9.36 -4.15 -9.01
C ARG A 188 10.26 -4.33 -10.23
N ILE A 189 11.44 -3.71 -10.20
CA ILE A 189 12.55 -4.03 -11.10
C ILE A 189 13.47 -5.03 -10.40
N GLY A 190 13.79 -4.75 -9.12
CA GLY A 190 14.40 -5.70 -8.20
C GLY A 190 13.36 -6.53 -7.43
N PRO A 191 13.82 -7.49 -6.59
CA PRO A 191 12.95 -8.26 -5.70
C PRO A 191 12.25 -7.38 -4.65
N ASP A 192 11.18 -7.92 -4.06
CA ASP A 192 10.55 -7.34 -2.86
C ASP A 192 11.46 -7.53 -1.65
N LEU A 193 11.61 -6.47 -0.84
CA LEU A 193 12.52 -6.41 0.31
C LEU A 193 11.80 -6.54 1.66
N ALA A 194 10.48 -6.75 1.71
CA ALA A 194 9.71 -6.80 2.97
C ALA A 194 10.13 -7.92 3.92
N ARG A 195 10.98 -8.85 3.46
CA ARG A 195 11.52 -9.99 4.21
C ARG A 195 13.01 -10.14 3.96
N GLU A 196 13.72 -9.05 3.71
CA GLU A 196 15.16 -9.12 3.45
C GLU A 196 15.97 -9.36 4.73
N GLY A 197 15.43 -8.95 5.89
CA GLY A 197 16.11 -9.09 7.17
C GLY A 197 16.61 -10.51 7.44
N GLY A 198 17.91 -10.63 7.70
CA GLY A 198 18.57 -11.90 7.99
C GLY A 198 18.76 -12.86 6.80
N LYS A 199 18.32 -12.51 5.57
CA LYS A 199 18.53 -13.39 4.39
C LYS A 199 19.95 -13.34 3.85
N GLN A 200 20.58 -12.17 3.92
CA GLN A 200 21.94 -11.94 3.44
C GLN A 200 22.81 -11.43 4.57
N SER A 201 24.12 -11.65 4.51
CA SER A 201 25.05 -11.11 5.52
C SER A 201 25.27 -9.61 5.31
N SER A 202 25.74 -8.92 6.35
CA SER A 202 26.09 -7.49 6.25
C SER A 202 27.17 -7.26 5.19
N PHE A 203 28.13 -8.19 5.08
CA PHE A 203 29.16 -8.16 4.04
C PHE A 203 28.61 -8.40 2.63
N TRP A 204 27.60 -9.26 2.47
CA TRP A 204 26.92 -9.43 1.19
C TRP A 204 26.26 -8.12 0.75
N HIS A 205 25.53 -7.44 1.64
CA HIS A 205 24.93 -6.14 1.32
C HIS A 205 25.99 -5.09 0.98
N TRP A 206 27.09 -5.05 1.74
CA TRP A 206 28.22 -4.17 1.45
C TRP A 206 28.76 -4.38 0.03
N THR A 207 29.04 -5.63 -0.34
CA THR A 207 29.55 -6.00 -1.67
C THR A 207 28.52 -5.72 -2.76
N HIS A 208 27.24 -5.95 -2.47
CA HIS A 208 26.14 -5.67 -3.39
C HIS A 208 26.00 -4.17 -3.67
N PHE A 209 26.21 -3.29 -2.69
CA PHE A 209 26.20 -1.86 -2.90
C PHE A 209 27.44 -1.35 -3.64
N GLU A 210 28.60 -1.98 -3.43
CA GLU A 210 29.81 -1.66 -4.18
C GLU A 210 29.63 -1.95 -5.68
N ASN A 211 29.17 -3.17 -6.00
CA ASN A 211 28.80 -3.55 -7.36
C ASN A 211 27.81 -4.72 -7.32
N PRO A 212 26.53 -4.49 -7.66
CA PRO A 212 25.51 -5.53 -7.63
C PRO A 212 25.84 -6.77 -8.48
N GLU A 213 26.60 -6.61 -9.58
CA GLU A 213 26.99 -7.73 -10.45
C GLU A 213 27.94 -8.72 -9.79
N ASN A 214 28.70 -8.30 -8.77
CA ASN A 214 29.66 -9.17 -8.07
C ASN A 214 28.97 -10.32 -7.34
N VAL A 215 27.77 -10.08 -6.82
CA VAL A 215 27.00 -11.08 -6.07
C VAL A 215 25.73 -11.52 -6.78
N SER A 216 25.26 -10.74 -7.75
CA SER A 216 24.10 -11.06 -8.58
C SER A 216 24.41 -10.80 -10.05
N PRO A 217 25.00 -11.78 -10.76
CA PRO A 217 25.39 -11.62 -12.16
C PRO A 217 24.23 -11.18 -13.06
N GLY A 218 24.45 -10.12 -13.84
CA GLY A 218 23.42 -9.53 -14.70
C GLY A 218 22.36 -8.72 -13.94
N SER A 219 22.68 -8.24 -12.73
CA SER A 219 21.87 -7.26 -12.02
C SER A 219 21.73 -5.98 -12.84
N VAL A 220 20.55 -5.36 -12.78
CA VAL A 220 20.26 -4.05 -13.39
C VAL A 220 20.21 -2.94 -12.34
N MET A 221 20.52 -3.27 -11.08
CA MET A 221 20.61 -2.30 -10.00
C MET A 221 21.85 -1.40 -10.22
N PRO A 222 21.74 -0.08 -10.06
CA PRO A 222 22.90 0.81 -10.07
C PRO A 222 23.89 0.46 -8.95
N ASP A 223 25.17 0.77 -9.16
CA ASP A 223 26.12 0.80 -8.05
C ASP A 223 25.81 1.97 -7.10
N TYR A 224 26.08 1.74 -5.82
CA TYR A 224 25.93 2.72 -4.74
C TYR A 224 27.27 2.94 -4.05
N GLY A 225 28.35 2.95 -4.84
CA GLY A 225 29.73 3.11 -4.38
C GLY A 225 29.93 4.33 -3.47
N HIS A 226 29.17 5.40 -3.70
CA HIS A 226 29.23 6.63 -2.90
C HIS A 226 28.88 6.38 -1.43
N LEU A 227 27.91 5.51 -1.13
CA LEU A 227 27.51 5.17 0.25
C LEU A 227 28.64 4.49 1.04
N LEU A 228 29.59 3.84 0.36
CA LEU A 228 30.76 3.21 0.96
C LEU A 228 31.89 4.23 1.21
N THR A 229 31.87 5.36 0.51
CA THR A 229 32.88 6.41 0.64
C THR A 229 32.45 7.55 1.56
N GLU A 230 31.18 7.91 1.55
CA GLU A 230 30.61 9.01 2.33
C GLU A 230 30.44 8.64 3.80
N ASP A 231 30.84 9.58 4.66
CA ASP A 231 30.73 9.39 6.10
C ASP A 231 29.29 9.65 6.59
N MET A 232 28.88 8.89 7.61
CA MET A 232 27.61 9.02 8.28
C MET A 232 27.65 10.19 9.27
N ASN A 233 26.70 11.12 9.14
CA ASN A 233 26.52 12.19 10.10
C ASN A 233 25.59 11.74 11.24
N TYR A 234 26.16 11.18 12.30
CA TYR A 234 25.42 10.69 13.47
C TYR A 234 24.64 11.79 14.21
N ASP A 235 25.16 13.01 14.24
CA ASP A 235 24.50 14.14 14.91
C ASP A 235 23.20 14.56 14.20
N ALA A 236 23.09 14.28 12.90
CA ALA A 236 21.89 14.55 12.12
C ALA A 236 20.73 13.58 12.40
N ILE A 237 20.95 12.49 13.14
CA ILE A 237 19.92 11.47 13.43
C ILE A 237 18.94 11.96 14.51
N ALA A 238 19.42 12.71 15.52
CA ALA A 238 18.61 13.12 16.67
C ALA A 238 17.32 13.89 16.30
N PRO A 239 17.32 14.86 15.36
CA PRO A 239 16.10 15.50 14.91
C PRO A 239 15.08 14.51 14.29
N HIS A 240 15.54 13.49 13.57
CA HIS A 240 14.66 12.51 12.94
C HIS A 240 13.98 11.61 13.96
N VAL A 241 14.72 11.12 14.96
CA VAL A 241 14.18 10.30 16.05
C VAL A 241 13.15 11.10 16.87
N LYS A 242 13.43 12.37 17.18
CA LYS A 242 12.48 13.25 17.88
C LYS A 242 11.18 13.47 17.09
N VAL A 243 11.27 13.63 15.77
CA VAL A 243 10.08 13.75 14.91
C VAL A 243 9.31 12.43 14.85
N ALA A 244 10.00 11.30 14.72
CA ALA A 244 9.36 9.99 14.75
C ALA A 244 8.63 9.76 16.08
N ALA A 245 9.24 10.13 17.21
CA ALA A 245 8.62 10.09 18.53
C ALA A 245 7.38 10.98 18.62
N TYR A 246 7.47 12.23 18.14
CA TYR A 246 6.34 13.15 18.06
C TYR A 246 5.16 12.58 17.24
N LEU A 247 5.45 11.77 16.21
CA LEU A 247 4.46 11.13 15.35
C LEU A 247 3.90 9.81 15.93
N GLY A 248 4.28 9.47 17.16
CA GLY A 248 3.75 8.32 17.92
C GLY A 248 4.64 7.09 17.96
N ALA A 249 5.93 7.19 17.59
CA ALA A 249 6.88 6.10 17.80
C ALA A 249 7.40 6.09 19.25
N GLU A 250 7.39 4.92 19.89
CA GLU A 250 7.78 4.75 21.30
C GLU A 250 9.30 4.54 21.44
N TYR A 251 10.05 5.64 21.54
CA TYR A 251 11.49 5.60 21.80
C TYR A 251 11.81 5.67 23.29
N THR A 252 12.90 5.02 23.68
CA THR A 252 13.44 5.11 25.05
C THR A 252 14.10 6.48 25.31
N ASP A 253 14.23 6.85 26.57
CA ASP A 253 14.95 8.07 26.97
C ASP A 253 16.41 8.07 26.49
N GLU A 254 17.04 6.90 26.43
CA GLU A 254 18.41 6.77 25.91
C GLU A 254 18.46 7.05 24.40
N GLU A 255 17.53 6.51 23.62
CA GLU A 255 17.46 6.76 22.17
C GLU A 255 17.15 8.23 21.83
N LEU A 256 16.40 8.93 22.69
CA LEU A 256 16.05 10.34 22.50
C LEU A 256 17.16 11.32 22.92
N ASN A 257 17.88 11.01 23.99
CA ASN A 257 18.88 11.90 24.57
C ASN A 257 20.31 11.59 24.11
N ASN A 258 20.62 10.31 23.84
CA ASN A 258 21.95 9.83 23.42
C ASN A 258 21.91 9.18 22.02
N THR A 259 21.07 9.71 21.13
CA THR A 259 20.78 9.15 19.80
C THR A 259 22.03 8.76 18.99
N ALA A 260 23.02 9.67 18.94
CA ALA A 260 24.24 9.47 18.15
C ALA A 260 25.07 8.31 18.70
N GLU A 261 25.19 8.18 20.02
CA GLU A 261 25.96 7.12 20.67
C GLU A 261 25.28 5.76 20.48
N VAL A 262 23.94 5.70 20.62
CA VAL A 262 23.16 4.48 20.37
C VAL A 262 23.32 4.02 18.92
N ALA A 263 23.18 4.95 17.97
CA ALA A 263 23.37 4.65 16.55
C ALA A 263 24.80 4.15 16.25
N TYR A 264 25.80 4.80 16.85
CA TYR A 264 27.21 4.45 16.67
C TYR A 264 27.53 3.05 17.21
N LYS A 265 27.04 2.68 18.40
CA LYS A 265 27.21 1.33 18.96
C LYS A 265 26.63 0.25 18.05
N GLN A 266 25.45 0.48 17.47
CA GLN A 266 24.86 -0.45 16.51
C GLN A 266 25.69 -0.54 15.22
N ALA A 267 26.22 0.59 14.74
CA ALA A 267 27.07 0.62 13.56
C ALA A 267 28.37 -0.15 13.76
N GLU A 268 28.99 -0.06 14.94
CA GLU A 268 30.17 -0.85 15.29
C GLU A 268 29.89 -2.35 15.25
N TYR A 269 28.74 -2.80 15.74
CA TYR A 269 28.34 -4.20 15.70
C TYR A 269 28.21 -4.73 14.26
N ILE A 270 27.53 -3.97 13.39
CA ILE A 270 27.35 -4.34 11.98
C ILE A 270 28.69 -4.28 11.23
N ALA A 271 29.52 -3.27 11.52
CA ALA A 271 30.84 -3.15 10.93
C ALA A 271 31.76 -4.30 11.34
N ALA A 272 31.67 -4.80 12.58
CA ALA A 272 32.43 -5.96 13.02
C ALA A 272 32.09 -7.21 12.18
N ASP A 273 30.81 -7.44 11.86
CA ASP A 273 30.38 -8.53 10.96
C ASP A 273 30.97 -8.37 9.54
N ILE A 274 30.95 -7.15 9.01
CA ILE A 274 31.54 -6.81 7.70
C ILE A 274 33.05 -7.10 7.69
N VAL A 275 33.77 -6.65 8.72
CA VAL A 275 35.23 -6.83 8.85
C VAL A 275 35.59 -8.29 9.01
N ALA A 276 34.81 -9.05 9.80
CA ALA A 276 35.04 -10.49 10.00
C ALA A 276 34.99 -11.28 8.68
N GLN A 277 34.24 -10.80 7.70
CA GLN A 277 34.10 -11.40 6.37
C GLN A 277 35.04 -10.79 5.31
N GLY A 278 35.95 -9.90 5.71
CA GLY A 278 36.98 -9.31 4.82
C GLY A 278 36.68 -7.90 4.32
N GLY A 279 35.68 -7.21 4.88
CA GLY A 279 35.38 -5.81 4.58
C GLY A 279 36.30 -4.80 5.27
N PRO A 280 36.12 -3.49 5.01
CA PRO A 280 37.02 -2.45 5.50
C PRO A 280 36.85 -2.17 7.00
N ALA A 281 37.97 -1.93 7.70
CA ALA A 281 38.01 -1.76 9.16
C ALA A 281 37.15 -0.59 9.71
N LYS A 282 36.96 0.46 8.91
CA LYS A 282 36.21 1.69 9.28
C LYS A 282 34.81 1.74 8.65
N ALA A 283 34.21 0.58 8.38
CA ALA A 283 32.87 0.52 7.78
C ALA A 283 31.81 1.26 8.60
N TYR A 284 31.93 1.26 9.94
CA TYR A 284 31.00 1.96 10.84
C TYR A 284 30.93 3.48 10.60
N GLU A 285 31.94 4.09 9.97
CA GLU A 285 31.90 5.51 9.63
C GLU A 285 31.02 5.79 8.41
N LYS A 286 30.60 4.76 7.65
CA LYS A 286 30.01 4.93 6.31
C LYS A 286 28.49 4.85 6.29
N GLN A 287 27.87 5.62 5.40
CA GLN A 287 26.42 5.63 5.21
C GLN A 287 25.86 4.23 4.84
N ALA A 288 26.63 3.42 4.11
CA ALA A 288 26.26 2.06 3.76
C ALA A 288 25.87 1.22 4.99
N VAL A 289 26.53 1.38 6.14
CA VAL A 289 26.21 0.62 7.36
C VAL A 289 24.83 0.98 7.91
N ALA A 290 24.41 2.24 7.84
CA ALA A 290 23.07 2.63 8.23
C ALA A 290 22.01 1.97 7.35
N LEU A 291 22.21 1.98 6.02
CA LEU A 291 21.32 1.32 5.08
C LEU A 291 21.26 -0.20 5.30
N ILE A 292 22.39 -0.84 5.61
CA ILE A 292 22.45 -2.26 5.97
C ILE A 292 21.65 -2.52 7.25
N ALA A 293 21.80 -1.69 8.28
CA ALA A 293 21.02 -1.80 9.52
C ALA A 293 19.52 -1.82 9.23
N TYR A 294 19.05 -0.88 8.41
CA TYR A 294 17.67 -0.83 7.97
C TYR A 294 17.23 -2.11 7.23
N LEU A 295 17.98 -2.56 6.23
CA LEU A 295 17.61 -3.75 5.46
C LEU A 295 17.60 -5.04 6.31
N GLN A 296 18.54 -5.16 7.25
CA GLN A 296 18.59 -6.28 8.19
C GLN A 296 17.39 -6.33 9.12
N ARG A 297 16.74 -5.17 9.34
CA ARG A 297 15.59 -5.03 10.22
C ARG A 297 14.25 -5.36 9.54
N VAL A 298 14.15 -5.15 8.22
CA VAL A 298 12.89 -5.23 7.48
C VAL A 298 12.31 -6.66 7.49
N GLY A 299 11.14 -6.81 8.11
CA GLY A 299 10.37 -8.05 8.15
C GLY A 299 10.74 -9.04 9.25
N VAL A 300 11.65 -8.67 10.15
CA VAL A 300 12.11 -9.55 11.25
C VAL A 300 11.09 -9.64 12.38
N ASP A 301 10.49 -8.52 12.79
CA ASP A 301 9.56 -8.43 13.93
C ASP A 301 8.36 -9.38 13.86
N LEU A 302 7.89 -9.67 12.65
CA LEU A 302 6.75 -10.55 12.44
C LEU A 302 6.99 -11.96 13.01
N PHE A 303 8.26 -12.38 13.09
CA PHE A 303 8.67 -13.71 13.56
C PHE A 303 9.23 -13.68 14.98
N ALA A 304 9.32 -12.51 15.61
CA ALA A 304 9.74 -12.41 16.99
C ALA A 304 8.67 -12.99 17.92
N THR A 305 9.11 -13.57 19.04
CA THR A 305 8.21 -14.00 20.11
C THR A 305 7.96 -12.84 21.05
N GLU A 306 6.70 -12.65 21.45
CA GLU A 306 6.36 -11.66 22.47
C GLU A 306 7.12 -11.97 23.77
N GLU A 307 7.88 -10.99 24.27
CA GLU A 307 8.41 -11.06 25.62
C GLU A 307 7.23 -10.99 26.60
N PRO A 308 7.15 -11.88 27.61
CA PRO A 308 6.09 -11.80 28.59
C PRO A 308 6.15 -10.42 29.26
N ALA A 309 5.04 -9.69 29.20
CA ALA A 309 4.93 -8.40 29.87
C ALA A 309 5.35 -8.58 31.33
N ALA A 310 6.39 -7.86 31.75
CA ALA A 310 6.69 -7.71 33.17
C ALA A 310 5.40 -7.20 33.81
N GLU A 311 4.88 -7.93 34.81
CA GLU A 311 3.59 -7.68 35.45
C GLU A 311 3.41 -6.18 35.74
N GLU A 312 2.74 -5.48 34.84
CA GLU A 312 2.24 -4.14 35.11
C GLU A 312 1.14 -4.31 36.15
N SER A 313 1.39 -3.72 37.32
CA SER A 313 0.47 -3.66 38.43
C SER A 313 -0.93 -3.31 37.93
N ALA A 314 -1.87 -4.22 38.15
CA ALA A 314 -3.28 -4.04 37.84
C ALA A 314 -3.80 -2.70 38.37
N GLU A 315 -4.07 -1.77 37.46
CA GLU A 315 -4.92 -0.61 37.72
C GLU A 315 -6.38 -1.06 37.52
N PRO A 316 -7.30 -0.74 38.45
CA PRO A 316 -8.63 -1.34 38.43
C PRO A 316 -9.46 -0.77 37.28
N ALA A 317 -10.14 -1.66 36.56
CA ALA A 317 -11.11 -1.32 35.54
C ALA A 317 -12.24 -0.45 36.11
N ASP A 318 -12.48 0.70 35.49
CA ASP A 318 -13.69 1.50 35.71
C ASP A 318 -14.92 0.65 35.37
N THR A 319 -15.73 0.39 36.39
CA THR A 319 -17.04 -0.25 36.27
C THR A 319 -18.05 0.78 35.79
N ASP A 320 -18.31 0.83 34.48
CA ASP A 320 -19.51 1.47 33.97
C ASP A 320 -20.73 0.67 34.42
N THR A 321 -21.51 1.31 35.28
CA THR A 321 -22.79 0.85 35.80
C THR A 321 -23.87 1.21 34.78
N GLU A 322 -24.36 0.24 34.02
CA GLU A 322 -25.68 0.36 33.37
C GLU A 322 -26.67 -0.60 34.04
N SER A 323 -27.68 0.02 34.65
CA SER A 323 -28.84 -0.61 35.25
C SER A 323 -29.72 -1.27 34.20
N SER A 324 -30.06 -2.54 34.40
CA SER A 324 -31.30 -3.11 33.86
C SER A 324 -32.05 -3.79 34.99
N GLU A 325 -33.23 -3.26 35.27
CA GLU A 325 -34.16 -3.72 36.29
C GLU A 325 -34.51 -5.21 36.17
N GLU A 326 -34.59 -5.78 37.36
CA GLU A 326 -35.00 -7.13 37.73
C GLU A 326 -36.52 -7.31 37.57
N THR A 327 -36.94 -8.37 36.89
CA THR A 327 -38.20 -9.06 37.21
C THR A 327 -37.92 -10.55 37.33
N ALA A 328 -37.86 -11.03 38.58
CA ALA A 328 -37.92 -12.43 39.00
C ALA A 328 -39.33 -13.01 38.74
N GLU A 329 -39.58 -14.29 38.50
CA GLU A 329 -39.42 -15.51 39.33
C GLU A 329 -40.06 -16.70 38.52
N PRO A 330 -40.05 -17.97 38.98
CA PRO A 330 -38.96 -18.75 39.58
C PRO A 330 -38.85 -20.17 38.96
N ALA A 331 -37.86 -20.92 39.46
CA ALA A 331 -37.51 -22.28 39.09
C ALA A 331 -38.54 -23.36 39.49
N VAL A 332 -38.58 -24.46 38.74
CA VAL A 332 -39.07 -25.76 39.21
C VAL A 332 -37.98 -26.79 38.96
N GLU A 333 -37.52 -27.36 40.07
CA GLU A 333 -36.63 -28.50 40.20
C GLU A 333 -37.52 -29.74 40.42
N GLU A 334 -37.40 -30.79 39.59
CA GLU A 334 -37.78 -32.13 40.04
C GLU A 334 -36.95 -33.21 39.33
N ALA A 335 -36.46 -34.12 40.16
CA ALA A 335 -35.50 -35.15 39.87
C ALA A 335 -36.16 -36.46 39.42
N ALA A 336 -35.33 -37.27 38.73
CA ALA A 336 -35.28 -38.74 38.76
C ALA A 336 -36.54 -39.54 38.37
N GLN A 337 -36.38 -40.37 37.33
CA GLN A 337 -36.37 -41.83 37.50
C GLN A 337 -35.96 -42.55 36.20
N ALA A 338 -35.09 -43.54 36.37
CA ALA A 338 -34.69 -44.51 35.37
C ALA A 338 -35.70 -45.66 35.35
N GLU A 339 -36.11 -46.12 34.16
CA GLU A 339 -36.51 -47.52 33.97
C GLU A 339 -36.10 -48.02 32.58
N ASN A 340 -35.66 -49.28 32.61
CA ASN A 340 -35.14 -50.10 31.53
C ASN A 340 -36.24 -50.55 30.55
N GLY A 341 -35.82 -50.99 29.36
CA GLY A 341 -36.45 -52.17 28.75
C GLY A 341 -36.74 -52.13 27.25
N ASP A 342 -35.98 -52.97 26.54
CA ASP A 342 -36.33 -53.75 25.34
C ASP A 342 -36.69 -53.07 23.99
N GLY A 343 -35.97 -53.51 22.95
CA GLY A 343 -36.21 -53.23 21.52
C GLY A 343 -37.35 -54.08 20.92
N PRO A 344 -37.31 -54.51 19.63
CA PRO A 344 -36.33 -54.28 18.56
C PRO A 344 -36.98 -53.85 17.20
N ASN A 345 -36.21 -53.98 16.11
CA ASN A 345 -36.60 -54.05 14.68
C ASN A 345 -36.92 -52.73 13.97
N GLN A 346 -36.61 -52.50 12.68
CA GLN A 346 -35.81 -53.18 11.65
C GLN A 346 -35.78 -52.20 10.45
N ASP A 347 -34.83 -52.42 9.54
CA ASP A 347 -34.88 -52.06 8.11
C ASP A 347 -34.57 -50.63 7.63
N ALA A 348 -33.31 -50.48 7.19
CA ALA A 348 -32.93 -50.26 5.79
C ALA A 348 -33.68 -49.21 4.95
N PHE A 349 -32.98 -48.13 4.56
CA PHE A 349 -32.83 -47.81 3.13
C PHE A 349 -31.60 -46.92 2.87
N VAL A 350 -30.70 -47.45 2.06
CA VAL A 350 -29.56 -46.77 1.42
C VAL A 350 -30.03 -46.29 0.05
N MET A 351 -29.63 -45.09 -0.39
CA MET A 351 -28.98 -44.89 -1.70
C MET A 351 -28.55 -43.44 -1.92
N ASN A 352 -27.24 -43.32 -2.22
CA ASN A 352 -26.51 -42.37 -3.06
C ASN A 352 -26.85 -40.88 -3.06
#